data_AF-A0A368TBG3-F1
#
_entry.id   AF-A0A368TBG3-F1
#
_cell.length_a   1.000
_cell.length_b   1.000
_cell.length_c   1.000
_cell.angle_alpha   90.00
_cell.angle_beta   90.00
_cell.angle_gamma   90.00
#
_symmetry.space_group_name_H-M   'P 1'
#
loop_
_entity.id
_entity.type
_entity.pdbx_description
1 polymer ?
#
loop_
_entity_poly.entity_id
_entity_poly.type
_entity_poly.pdbx_seq_one_letter_code
_entity_poly.pdbx_strand_id
1 'polypeptide(L)'
;MSGMNGTRTTSRRPAWRHVAFGALVGAGATLGVGLVVDGIGWVVNDLTADQVIGANIGLGMATFAARLVATPLAGWWLLRRLEVPRPGLAALVGAIVYVVLAWTLAGDPALPGAVLAWLPLGALAGAAGAGAACAVGRRVSAAGRG
;
A
#
# COMPACT_ATOMS: atom_id res chain seq x y z
N MET A 1 47.29 31.49 -2.48
CA MET A 1 46.19 31.73 -1.51
C MET A 1 45.11 30.68 -1.77
N SER A 2 45.12 29.63 -0.95
CA SER A 2 44.29 28.43 -1.10
C SER A 2 43.01 28.60 -0.30
N GLY A 3 41.91 28.91 -0.99
CA GLY A 3 40.61 29.17 -0.39
C GLY A 3 39.76 27.92 -0.32
N MET A 4 39.91 27.17 0.77
CA MET A 4 38.81 26.58 1.55
C MET A 4 37.63 26.02 0.74
N ASN A 5 37.79 24.81 0.18
CA ASN A 5 36.69 23.98 -0.30
C ASN A 5 35.84 23.55 0.91
N GLY A 6 34.85 24.38 1.26
CA GLY A 6 33.85 24.06 2.25
C GLY A 6 33.17 22.75 1.88
N THR A 7 33.47 21.71 2.66
CA THR A 7 32.73 20.45 2.67
C THR A 7 31.31 20.77 3.07
N ARG A 8 30.45 21.07 2.08
CA ARG A 8 29.00 21.08 2.27
C ARG A 8 28.62 19.68 2.72
N THR A 9 28.51 19.51 4.02
CA THR A 9 27.80 18.42 4.68
C THR A 9 26.35 18.55 4.25
N THR A 10 26.03 18.07 3.05
CA THR A 10 24.65 17.89 2.62
C THR A 10 24.05 16.89 3.57
N SER A 11 23.36 17.37 4.60
CA SER A 11 22.66 16.53 5.54
C SER A 11 21.74 15.61 4.72
N ARG A 12 22.08 14.31 4.69
CA ARG A 12 21.20 13.30 4.13
C ARG A 12 19.97 13.30 5.03
N ARG A 13 18.96 14.10 4.67
CA ARG A 13 17.68 14.03 5.38
C ARG A 13 17.27 12.56 5.43
N PRO A 14 16.88 12.05 6.61
CA PRO A 14 16.60 10.65 6.78
C PRO A 14 15.50 10.19 5.82
N ALA A 15 15.72 9.07 5.14
CA ALA A 15 14.74 8.45 4.24
C ALA A 15 13.44 8.04 4.96
N TRP A 16 13.43 8.11 6.30
CA TRP A 16 12.28 7.86 7.16
C TRP A 16 11.02 8.64 6.79
N ARG A 17 11.15 9.88 6.28
CA ARG A 17 9.96 10.64 5.83
C ARG A 17 9.22 9.94 4.69
N HIS A 18 9.94 9.34 3.75
CA HIS A 18 9.33 8.63 2.62
C HIS A 18 8.70 7.31 3.06
N VAL A 19 9.31 6.63 4.03
CA VAL A 19 8.77 5.39 4.61
C VAL A 19 7.49 5.67 5.39
N ALA A 20 7.48 6.68 6.26
CA ALA A 20 6.30 7.11 6.99
C ALA A 20 5.17 7.54 6.05
N PHE A 21 5.52 8.28 4.99
CA PHE A 21 4.56 8.68 3.98
C PHE A 21 4.00 7.51 3.19
N GLY A 22 4.86 6.57 2.80
CA GLY A 22 4.45 5.30 2.19
C GLY A 22 3.49 4.53 3.10
N ALA A 23 3.75 4.48 4.40
CA ALA A 23 2.88 3.85 5.37
C ALA A 23 1.50 4.52 5.45
N LEU A 24 1.45 5.85 5.49
CA LEU A 24 0.19 6.61 5.51
C LEU A 24 -0.61 6.41 4.23
N VAL A 25 0.05 6.41 3.06
CA VAL A 25 -0.61 6.17 1.78
C VAL A 25 -1.15 4.75 1.69
N GLY A 26 -0.36 3.76 2.13
CA GLY A 26 -0.78 2.36 2.17
C GLY A 26 -1.97 2.15 3.10
N ALA A 27 -1.91 2.69 4.33
CA ALA A 27 -3.01 2.64 5.29
C ALA A 27 -4.28 3.33 4.74
N GLY A 28 -4.14 4.53 4.18
CA GLY A 28 -5.26 5.29 3.62
C GLY A 28 -5.91 4.60 2.43
N ALA A 29 -5.11 4.01 1.53
CA ALA A 29 -5.60 3.24 0.40
C ALA A 29 -6.37 2.00 0.86
N THR A 30 -5.82 1.24 1.82
CA THR A 30 -6.48 0.06 2.39
C THR A 30 -7.77 0.42 3.12
N LEU A 31 -7.79 1.51 3.88
CA LEU A 31 -9.00 1.99 4.55
C LEU A 31 -10.07 2.41 3.53
N GLY A 32 -9.70 3.24 2.55
CA GLY A 32 -10.64 3.74 1.55
C GLY A 32 -11.25 2.63 0.70
N VAL A 33 -10.41 1.78 0.12
CA VAL A 33 -10.88 0.60 -0.63
C VAL A 33 -11.64 -0.35 0.28
N GLY A 34 -11.18 -0.51 1.52
CA GLY A 34 -11.82 -1.33 2.53
C GLY A 34 -13.27 -0.94 2.76
N LEU A 35 -13.52 0.33 3.06
CA LEU A 35 -14.85 0.88 3.31
C LEU A 35 -15.76 0.78 2.08
N VAL A 36 -15.23 1.06 0.88
CA VAL A 36 -16.01 1.00 -0.36
C VAL A 36 -16.44 -0.44 -0.64
N VAL A 37 -15.52 -1.39 -0.56
CA VAL A 37 -15.81 -2.80 -0.86
C VAL A 37 -16.75 -3.41 0.18
N ASP A 38 -16.54 -3.14 1.47
CA ASP A 38 -17.43 -3.64 2.52
C ASP A 38 -18.82 -2.98 2.42
N GLY A 39 -18.89 -1.68 2.10
CA GLY A 39 -20.15 -1.00 1.87
C GLY A 39 -20.94 -1.60 0.70
N ILE A 40 -20.28 -1.89 -0.42
CA ILE A 40 -20.89 -2.58 -1.57
C ILE A 40 -21.33 -3.99 -1.15
N GLY A 41 -20.48 -4.74 -0.44
CA GLY A 41 -20.81 -6.07 0.06
C GLY A 41 -22.03 -6.07 0.96
N TRP A 42 -22.16 -5.08 1.84
CA TRP A 42 -23.30 -4.92 2.73
C TRP A 42 -24.60 -4.65 1.97
N VAL A 43 -24.56 -3.73 0.99
CA VAL A 43 -25.73 -3.42 0.13
C VAL A 43 -26.13 -4.64 -0.70
N VAL A 44 -25.17 -5.35 -1.30
CA VAL A 44 -25.46 -6.56 -2.08
C VAL A 44 -26.06 -7.64 -1.19
N ASN A 45 -25.48 -7.87 -0.01
CA ASN A 45 -25.98 -8.86 0.94
C ASN A 45 -27.41 -8.54 1.42
N ASP A 46 -27.73 -7.27 1.68
CA ASP A 46 -29.08 -6.83 2.06
C ASP A 46 -30.10 -7.10 0.93
N LEU A 47 -29.71 -6.87 -0.32
CA LEU A 47 -30.54 -7.13 -1.50
C LEU A 47 -30.70 -8.62 -1.84
N THR A 48 -29.78 -9.48 -1.38
CA THR A 48 -29.77 -10.92 -1.68
C THR A 48 -29.96 -11.80 -0.45
N ALA A 49 -30.44 -11.24 0.67
CA ALA A 49 -30.51 -11.91 1.96
C ALA A 49 -31.34 -13.21 1.95
N ASP A 50 -32.27 -13.34 1.01
CA ASP A 50 -33.12 -14.52 0.83
C ASP A 50 -32.43 -15.68 0.05
N GLN A 51 -31.23 -15.46 -0.48
CA GLN A 51 -30.51 -16.43 -1.30
C GLN A 51 -29.51 -17.29 -0.50
N VAL A 52 -29.43 -18.57 -0.87
CA VAL A 52 -28.70 -19.68 -0.23
C VAL A 52 -27.27 -19.31 0.22
N ILE A 53 -26.82 -19.91 1.33
CA ILE A 53 -25.48 -19.83 1.97
C ILE A 53 -24.28 -19.74 0.98
N GLY A 54 -24.36 -20.36 -0.20
CA GLY A 54 -23.32 -20.30 -1.23
C GLY A 54 -23.07 -18.90 -1.83
N ALA A 55 -24.09 -18.03 -1.87
CA ALA A 55 -23.97 -16.65 -2.35
C ALA A 55 -23.01 -15.83 -1.47
N ASN A 56 -22.98 -16.11 -0.16
CA ASN A 56 -22.15 -15.38 0.81
C ASN A 56 -20.66 -15.71 0.68
N ILE A 57 -20.31 -16.96 0.34
CA ILE A 57 -18.92 -17.34 0.08
C ILE A 57 -18.41 -16.68 -1.20
N GLY A 58 -19.23 -16.68 -2.26
CA GLY A 58 -18.90 -16.03 -3.53
C GLY A 58 -18.68 -14.52 -3.37
N LEU A 59 -19.55 -13.86 -2.59
CA LEU A 59 -19.44 -12.44 -2.29
C LEU A 59 -18.18 -12.13 -1.46
N GLY A 60 -17.85 -12.96 -0.46
CA GLY A 60 -16.62 -12.85 0.32
C GLY A 60 -15.36 -12.97 -0.53
N MET A 61 -15.32 -13.95 -1.45
CA MET A 61 -14.19 -14.11 -2.38
C MET A 61 -14.10 -12.96 -3.39
N ALA A 62 -15.23 -12.47 -3.89
CA ALA A 62 -15.26 -11.34 -4.81
C ALA A 62 -14.78 -10.04 -4.14
N THR A 63 -15.22 -9.76 -2.91
CA THR A 63 -14.78 -8.59 -2.14
C THR A 63 -13.29 -8.68 -1.80
N PHE A 64 -12.79 -9.88 -1.43
CA PHE A 64 -11.37 -10.11 -1.22
C PHE A 64 -10.53 -9.88 -2.49
N ALA A 65 -10.95 -10.45 -3.63
CA ALA A 65 -10.27 -10.26 -4.91
C ALA A 65 -10.29 -8.78 -5.34
N ALA A 66 -11.43 -8.10 -5.17
CA ALA A 66 -11.55 -6.67 -5.44
C ALA A 66 -10.58 -5.85 -4.59
N ARG A 67 -10.46 -6.16 -3.28
CA ARG A 67 -9.49 -5.50 -2.38
C ARG A 67 -8.05 -5.71 -2.81
N LEU A 68 -7.67 -6.93 -3.18
CA LEU A 68 -6.31 -7.27 -3.62
C LEU A 68 -5.87 -6.47 -4.85
N VAL A 69 -6.81 -6.11 -5.73
CA VAL A 69 -6.52 -5.35 -6.95
C VAL A 69 -6.70 -3.84 -6.74
N ALA A 70 -7.80 -3.43 -6.12
CA ALA A 70 -8.14 -2.01 -5.95
C ALA A 70 -7.18 -1.30 -4.99
N THR A 71 -6.72 -1.96 -3.92
CA THR A 71 -5.79 -1.38 -2.94
C THR A 71 -4.46 -0.95 -3.56
N PRO A 72 -3.71 -1.80 -4.29
CA PRO A 72 -2.46 -1.38 -4.92
C PRO A 72 -2.69 -0.34 -6.03
N LEU A 73 -3.81 -0.38 -6.75
CA LEU A 73 -4.16 0.64 -7.75
C LEU A 73 -4.43 2.00 -7.10
N ALA A 74 -5.20 2.03 -6.01
CA ALA A 74 -5.46 3.24 -5.23
C ALA A 74 -4.17 3.79 -4.61
N GLY A 75 -3.34 2.91 -4.03
CA GLY A 75 -2.03 3.27 -3.51
C GLY A 75 -1.11 3.85 -4.59
N TRP A 76 -1.04 3.23 -5.76
CA TRP A 76 -0.29 3.75 -6.90
C TRP A 76 -0.77 5.13 -7.35
N TRP A 77 -2.09 5.32 -7.46
CA TRP A 77 -2.68 6.59 -7.83
C TRP A 77 -2.39 7.69 -6.80
N LEU A 78 -2.51 7.38 -5.50
CA LEU A 78 -2.14 8.29 -4.41
C LEU A 78 -0.65 8.64 -4.44
N LEU A 79 0.24 7.66 -4.62
CA LEU A 79 1.68 7.90 -4.73
C LEU A 79 2.03 8.78 -5.93
N ARG A 80 1.30 8.64 -7.05
CA ARG A 80 1.43 9.53 -8.22
C ARG A 80 1.00 10.96 -7.90
N ARG A 81 -0.15 11.13 -7.24
CA ARG A 81 -0.67 12.45 -6.84
C ARG A 81 0.26 13.19 -5.86
N LEU A 82 1.02 12.43 -5.09
CA LEU A 82 1.93 12.95 -4.07
C LEU A 82 3.39 13.00 -4.56
N GLU A 83 3.59 12.87 -5.89
CA GLU A 83 4.88 13.03 -6.58
C GLU A 83 6.01 12.13 -6.03
N VAL A 84 5.67 10.96 -5.51
CA VAL A 84 6.67 10.03 -4.98
C VAL A 84 7.54 9.50 -6.13
N PRO A 85 8.87 9.52 -6.01
CA PRO A 85 9.76 9.04 -7.06
C PRO A 85 9.51 7.54 -7.34
N ARG A 86 9.31 7.19 -8.62
CA ARG A 86 9.03 5.83 -9.10
C ARG A 86 7.81 5.18 -8.42
N PRO A 87 6.62 5.79 -8.56
CA PRO A 87 5.42 5.33 -7.86
C PRO A 87 5.01 3.92 -8.31
N GLY A 88 5.30 3.54 -9.56
CA GLY A 88 5.07 2.18 -10.06
C GLY A 88 5.89 1.11 -9.33
N LEU A 89 7.17 1.38 -9.04
CA LEU A 89 8.01 0.42 -8.31
C LEU A 89 7.60 0.32 -6.84
N ALA A 90 7.25 1.44 -6.22
CA ALA A 90 6.72 1.45 -4.86
C ALA A 90 5.40 0.66 -4.75
N ALA A 91 4.48 0.87 -5.69
CA ALA A 91 3.22 0.14 -5.73
C ALA A 91 3.42 -1.35 -6.00
N LEU A 92 4.32 -1.74 -6.91
CA LEU A 92 4.61 -3.14 -7.20
C LEU A 92 5.18 -3.87 -5.99
N VAL A 93 6.21 -3.31 -5.35
CA VAL A 93 6.81 -3.90 -4.14
C VAL A 93 5.80 -3.94 -3.01
N GLY A 94 5.04 -2.86 -2.81
CA GLY A 94 3.97 -2.80 -1.83
C GLY A 94 2.90 -3.86 -2.08
N ALA A 95 2.48 -4.07 -3.32
CA ALA A 95 1.51 -5.10 -3.69
C ALA A 95 2.02 -6.51 -3.35
N ILE A 96 3.28 -6.82 -3.67
CA ILE A 96 3.89 -8.12 -3.33
C ILE A 96 3.90 -8.31 -1.81
N VAL A 97 4.35 -7.31 -1.06
CA VAL A 97 4.37 -7.37 0.41
C VAL A 97 2.96 -7.52 0.97
N TYR A 98 1.99 -6.78 0.42
CA TYR A 98 0.59 -6.87 0.82
C TYR A 98 0.02 -8.27 0.59
N VAL A 99 0.26 -8.87 -0.57
CA VAL A 99 -0.20 -10.24 -0.90
C VAL A 99 0.44 -11.27 0.02
N VAL A 100 1.76 -11.19 0.25
CA VAL A 100 2.46 -12.11 1.16
C VAL A 100 1.91 -11.97 2.59
N LEU A 101 1.76 -10.74 3.07
CA LEU A 101 1.25 -10.48 4.41
C LEU A 101 -0.22 -10.93 4.54
N ALA A 102 -1.05 -10.64 3.55
CA ALA A 102 -2.44 -11.09 3.46
C ALA A 102 -2.55 -12.61 3.59
N TRP A 103 -1.66 -13.34 2.92
CA TRP A 103 -1.62 -14.79 2.97
C TRP A 103 -1.19 -15.32 4.35
N THR A 104 -0.22 -14.66 5.00
CA THR A 104 0.26 -15.08 6.33
C THR A 104 -0.72 -14.77 7.46
N LEU A 105 -1.57 -13.76 7.30
CA LEU A 105 -2.51 -13.30 8.32
C LEU A 105 -3.87 -14.01 8.24
N ALA A 106 -3.92 -15.20 7.66
CA ALA A 106 -5.10 -16.04 7.39
C ALA A 106 -6.07 -16.17 8.59
N GLY A 107 -6.87 -15.14 8.81
CA GLY A 107 -8.11 -15.15 9.55
C GLY A 107 -9.27 -15.05 8.58
N ASP A 108 -10.47 -15.42 9.03
CA ASP A 108 -11.68 -15.38 8.21
C ASP A 108 -11.87 -13.97 7.60
N PRO A 109 -11.75 -13.81 6.27
CA PRO A 109 -11.88 -12.50 5.62
C PRO A 109 -13.29 -11.91 5.77
N ALA A 110 -14.27 -12.72 6.19
CA ALA A 110 -15.65 -12.32 6.40
C ALA A 110 -15.91 -11.68 7.78
N LEU A 111 -14.93 -11.65 8.70
CA LEU A 111 -15.12 -11.09 10.04
C LEU A 111 -15.40 -9.58 10.00
N PRO A 112 -16.56 -9.11 10.52
CA PRO A 112 -16.82 -7.69 10.73
C PRO A 112 -15.72 -7.08 11.61
N GLY A 113 -15.05 -6.03 11.12
CA GLY A 113 -13.86 -5.45 11.77
C GLY A 113 -12.53 -5.79 11.08
N ALA A 114 -12.55 -6.64 10.05
CA ALA A 114 -11.40 -6.95 9.22
C ALA A 114 -10.67 -5.68 8.74
N VAL A 115 -11.37 -4.59 8.38
CA VAL A 115 -10.75 -3.33 7.89
C VAL A 115 -9.64 -2.82 8.82
N LEU A 116 -9.87 -2.88 10.14
CA LEU A 116 -8.89 -2.45 11.14
C LEU A 116 -7.70 -3.41 11.23
N ALA A 117 -7.93 -4.71 11.01
CA ALA A 117 -6.86 -5.71 10.94
C ALA A 117 -6.04 -5.61 9.63
N TRP A 118 -6.65 -5.15 8.53
CA TRP A 118 -5.99 -4.95 7.24
C TRP A 118 -5.19 -3.63 7.18
N LEU A 119 -5.54 -2.63 7.99
CA LEU A 119 -4.86 -1.32 8.05
C LEU A 119 -3.34 -1.43 8.30
N PRO A 120 -2.86 -2.19 9.30
CA PRO A 120 -1.43 -2.45 9.50
C PRO A 120 -0.76 -3.08 8.29
N LEU A 121 -1.45 -3.97 7.57
CA LEU A 121 -0.91 -4.60 6.36
C LEU A 121 -0.72 -3.59 5.23
N GLY A 122 -1.71 -2.73 5.02
CA GLY A 122 -1.60 -1.60 4.10
C GLY A 122 -0.42 -0.68 4.45
N ALA A 123 -0.28 -0.34 5.73
CA ALA A 123 0.81 0.51 6.21
C ALA A 123 2.19 -0.12 5.98
N LEU A 124 2.36 -1.39 6.33
CA LEU A 124 3.63 -2.11 6.14
C LEU A 124 3.98 -2.28 4.66
N ALA A 125 3.00 -2.61 3.82
CA ALA A 125 3.15 -2.70 2.38
C ALA A 125 3.58 -1.36 1.76
N GLY A 126 2.90 -0.28 2.13
CA GLY A 126 3.22 1.07 1.66
C GLY A 126 4.61 1.54 2.13
N ALA A 127 4.96 1.26 3.39
CA ALA A 127 6.28 1.55 3.95
C ALA A 127 7.40 0.82 3.19
N ALA A 128 7.22 -0.48 2.95
CA ALA A 128 8.17 -1.31 2.22
C ALA A 128 8.33 -0.84 0.76
N GLY A 129 7.22 -0.55 0.09
CA GLY A 129 7.21 -0.03 -1.28
C GLY A 129 7.97 1.29 -1.42
N ALA A 130 7.64 2.29 -0.60
CA ALA A 130 8.30 3.59 -0.62
C ALA A 130 9.79 3.49 -0.24
N GLY A 131 10.12 2.64 0.72
CA GLY A 131 11.51 2.35 1.13
C GLY A 131 12.34 1.77 -0.01
N ALA A 132 11.80 0.76 -0.71
CA ALA A 132 12.46 0.13 -1.85
C ALA A 132 12.65 1.12 -3.01
N ALA A 133 11.63 1.90 -3.37
CA ALA A 133 11.73 2.91 -4.43
C ALA A 133 12.82 3.96 -4.16
N CYS A 134 12.90 4.44 -2.92
CA CYS A 134 13.95 5.37 -2.50
C CYS A 134 15.35 4.74 -2.52
N ALA A 135 15.48 3.47 -2.13
CA ALA A 135 16.75 2.75 -2.17
C ALA A 135 17.27 2.59 -3.61
N VAL A 136 16.41 2.19 -4.55
CA VAL A 136 16.79 2.05 -5.97
C VAL A 136 17.09 3.40 -6.61
N GLY A 137 16.36 4.47 -6.24
CA GLY A 137 16.63 5.84 -6.70
C GLY A 137 18.05 6.29 -6.37
N ARG A 138 18.50 6.07 -5.14
CA ARG A 138 19.85 6.45 -4.67
C ARG A 138 20.97 5.72 -5.38
N ARG A 139 20.78 4.44 -5.75
CA ARG A 139 21.79 3.65 -6.47
C ARG A 139 22.03 4.16 -7.89
N VAL A 140 20.96 4.49 -8.61
CA VAL A 140 21.05 5.02 -9.99
C VAL A 140 21.76 6.37 -10.02
N SER A 141 21.47 7.27 -9.06
CA SER A 141 22.12 8.57 -8.98
C SER A 141 23.59 8.54 -8.53
N ALA A 142 24.04 7.44 -7.92
CA ALA A 142 25.44 7.23 -7.55
C ALA A 142 26.24 6.64 -8.72
N ALA A 143 25.65 5.73 -9.50
CA ALA A 143 26.28 5.10 -10.66
C ALA A 143 26.50 6.08 -11.83
N GLY A 144 25.62 7.07 -12.01
CA GLY A 144 25.76 8.07 -13.09
C GLY A 144 26.76 9.21 -12.82
N ARG A 145 27.57 9.13 -11.75
CA ARG A 145 28.59 10.14 -11.40
C ARG A 145 30.03 9.59 -11.37
N GLY A 146 30.22 8.31 -11.72
CA GLY A 146 31.53 7.70 -11.94
C GLY A 146 31.82 7.66 -13.43
#